data_AF-A0A5C8K632-F1
#
_entry.id   AF-A0A5C8K632-F1
#
_cell.length_a   1.000
_cell.length_b   1.000
_cell.length_c   1.000
_cell.angle_alpha   90.00
_cell.angle_beta   90.00
_cell.angle_gamma   90.00
#
_symmetry.space_group_name_H-M   'P 1'
#
loop_
_entity.id
_entity.type
_entity.pdbx_description
1 polymer ?
#
loop_
_entity_poly.entity_id
_entity_poly.type
_entity_poly.pdbx_seq_one_letter_code
_entity_poly.pdbx_strand_id
1 'polypeptide(L)'
;MKEFLGVYQDFYALEFVDHWLFTLLVFVILFDIALGMAKGWATSTFKSSVARKGVVSHGALLCMIVAIYPWATELGFGGLTDTVLVFFCLSYVASIVGNLEALGIPIPRTLKEKLSEEIKSKDDVFNSKEKEKENDFK
;
A
#
# COMPACT_ATOMS: atom_id res chain seq x y z
N MET A 1 24.47 -12.62 -9.55
CA MET A 1 24.36 -12.42 -8.08
C MET A 1 25.19 -11.24 -7.57
N LYS A 2 26.48 -11.13 -7.90
CA LYS A 2 27.32 -9.99 -7.45
C LYS A 2 26.85 -8.62 -8.00
N GLU A 3 26.48 -8.57 -9.28
CA GLU A 3 25.88 -7.38 -9.92
C GLU A 3 24.60 -6.92 -9.21
N PHE A 4 23.70 -7.88 -8.89
CA PHE A 4 22.43 -7.59 -8.21
C PHE A 4 22.64 -7.11 -6.77
N LEU A 5 23.61 -7.69 -6.06
CA LEU A 5 23.99 -7.24 -4.72
C LEU A 5 24.62 -5.84 -4.74
N GLY A 6 25.39 -5.51 -5.79
CA GLY A 6 25.96 -4.17 -5.99
C GLY A 6 24.88 -3.11 -6.22
N VAL A 7 23.93 -3.37 -7.12
CA VAL A 7 22.77 -2.47 -7.33
C VAL A 7 21.93 -2.31 -6.06
N TYR A 8 21.75 -3.38 -5.30
CA TYR A 8 21.08 -3.30 -3.99
C TYR A 8 21.86 -2.40 -3.03
N GLN A 9 23.16 -2.62 -2.89
CA GLN A 9 24.01 -1.88 -1.98
C GLN A 9 24.11 -0.40 -2.37
N ASP A 10 24.19 -0.09 -3.67
CA ASP A 10 24.19 1.26 -4.20
C ASP A 10 22.83 1.95 -3.99
N PHE A 11 21.72 1.21 -4.12
CA PHE A 11 20.39 1.73 -3.82
C PHE A 11 20.23 2.07 -2.33
N TYR A 12 20.70 1.20 -1.44
CA TYR A 12 20.67 1.45 0.02
C TYR A 12 21.70 2.49 0.48
N ALA A 13 22.69 2.83 -0.34
CA ALA A 13 23.66 3.89 -0.07
C ALA A 13 23.19 5.28 -0.54
N LEU A 14 22.01 5.39 -1.16
CA LEU A 14 21.41 6.68 -1.53
C LEU A 14 20.93 7.39 -0.26
N GLU A 15 21.31 8.67 -0.10
CA GLU A 15 21.03 9.48 1.10
C GLU A 15 19.54 9.55 1.49
N PHE A 16 18.63 9.31 0.54
CA PHE A 16 17.19 9.30 0.78
C PHE A 16 16.68 8.00 1.43
N VAL A 17 17.41 6.88 1.30
CA VAL A 17 17.06 5.60 1.95
C VAL A 17 17.38 5.62 3.44
N ASP A 18 18.41 6.40 3.83
CA ASP A 18 18.72 6.69 5.23
C ASP A 18 17.62 7.50 5.92
N HIS A 19 16.71 8.11 5.16
CA HIS A 19 15.57 8.81 5.74
C HIS A 19 14.58 7.81 6.36
N TRP A 20 14.53 7.79 7.69
CA TRP A 20 13.75 6.80 8.46
C TRP A 20 12.26 6.78 8.10
N LEU A 21 11.66 7.92 7.75
CA LEU A 21 10.27 8.01 7.29
C LEU A 21 10.02 7.23 5.99
N PHE A 22 10.94 7.34 5.04
CA PHE A 22 10.83 6.68 3.75
C PHE A 22 10.93 5.17 3.92
N THR A 23 11.93 4.72 4.69
CA THR A 23 12.11 3.29 5.01
C THR A 23 10.91 2.72 5.77
N LEU A 24 10.37 3.46 6.73
CA LEU A 24 9.15 3.07 7.46
C LEU A 24 7.95 2.95 6.52
N LEU A 25 7.76 3.89 5.60
CA LEU A 25 6.66 3.85 4.65
C LEU A 25 6.76 2.62 3.74
N VAL A 26 7.93 2.36 3.14
CA VAL A 26 8.17 1.17 2.31
C VAL A 26 7.84 -0.11 3.09
N PHE A 27 8.28 -0.21 4.33
CA PHE A 27 7.99 -1.37 5.19
C PHE A 27 6.49 -1.54 5.45
N VAL A 28 5.79 -0.45 5.80
CA VAL A 28 4.35 -0.44 6.04
C VAL A 28 3.57 -0.88 4.80
N ILE A 29 3.97 -0.43 3.61
CA ILE A 29 3.33 -0.82 2.34
C ILE A 29 3.54 -2.32 2.07
N LEU A 30 4.76 -2.82 2.22
CA LEU A 30 5.06 -4.24 2.01
C LEU A 30 4.28 -5.13 2.98
N PHE A 31 4.19 -4.71 4.25
CA PHE A 31 3.41 -5.39 5.26
C PHE A 31 1.92 -5.39 4.92
N ASP A 32 1.37 -4.27 4.45
CA ASP A 32 -0.03 -4.19 4.04
C ASP A 32 -0.34 -5.10 2.85
N ILE A 33 0.54 -5.17 1.84
CA ILE A 33 0.39 -6.09 0.71
C ILE A 33 0.38 -7.55 1.20
N ALA A 34 1.29 -7.90 2.11
CA ALA A 34 1.35 -9.24 2.69
C ALA A 34 0.07 -9.58 3.47
N LEU A 35 -0.46 -8.64 4.26
CA LEU A 35 -1.74 -8.79 4.96
C LEU A 35 -2.93 -8.90 4.01
N GLY A 36 -2.96 -8.11 2.93
CA GLY A 36 -3.99 -8.21 1.89
C GLY A 36 -3.98 -9.57 1.20
N MET A 37 -2.79 -10.12 0.93
CA MET A 37 -2.64 -11.49 0.43
C MET A 37 -3.11 -12.53 1.47
N ALA A 38 -2.73 -12.37 2.74
CA ALA A 38 -3.17 -13.27 3.82
C ALA A 38 -4.69 -13.25 4.00
N LYS A 39 -5.33 -12.07 3.95
CA LYS A 39 -6.78 -11.90 3.93
C LYS A 39 -7.42 -12.71 2.81
N GLY A 40 -6.95 -12.54 1.57
CA GLY A 40 -7.48 -13.28 0.43
C GLY A 40 -7.36 -14.80 0.58
N TRP A 41 -6.28 -15.27 1.22
CA TRP A 41 -6.06 -16.70 1.45
C TRP A 41 -6.99 -17.24 2.54
N ALA A 42 -7.13 -16.52 3.65
CA ALA A 42 -8.01 -16.88 4.76
C ALA A 42 -9.49 -16.89 4.34
N THR A 43 -9.92 -15.99 3.46
CA THR A 43 -11.31 -15.93 2.98
C THR A 43 -11.63 -16.94 1.87
N SER A 44 -10.67 -17.76 1.42
CA SER A 44 -10.83 -18.74 0.32
C SER A 44 -11.39 -18.16 -1.00
N THR A 45 -11.39 -16.84 -1.14
CA THR A 45 -11.85 -16.08 -2.32
C THR A 45 -10.67 -15.68 -3.20
N PHE A 46 -9.62 -16.51 -3.25
CA PHE A 46 -8.38 -16.22 -3.95
C PHE A 46 -8.57 -16.24 -5.48
N LYS A 47 -9.13 -15.17 -6.02
CA LYS A 47 -9.15 -14.92 -7.47
C LYS A 47 -7.86 -14.21 -7.85
N SER A 48 -7.12 -14.79 -8.80
CA SER A 48 -5.87 -14.23 -9.32
C SER A 48 -6.04 -12.81 -9.91
N SER A 49 -7.22 -12.46 -10.39
CA SER A 49 -7.56 -11.09 -10.83
C SER A 49 -7.53 -10.10 -9.66
N VAL A 50 -8.16 -10.44 -8.55
CA VAL A 50 -8.23 -9.60 -7.33
C VAL A 50 -6.85 -9.45 -6.70
N ALA A 51 -6.09 -10.54 -6.59
CA ALA A 51 -4.73 -10.52 -6.04
C ALA A 51 -3.78 -9.62 -6.86
N ARG A 52 -3.77 -9.76 -8.20
CA ARG A 52 -2.96 -8.88 -9.08
C ARG A 52 -3.37 -7.42 -8.95
N LYS A 53 -4.66 -7.12 -8.89
CA LYS A 53 -5.15 -5.74 -8.80
C LYS A 53 -4.72 -5.09 -7.49
N GLY A 54 -4.78 -5.82 -6.37
CA GLY A 54 -4.26 -5.37 -5.08
C GLY A 54 -2.76 -5.07 -5.12
N VAL A 55 -1.96 -5.99 -5.67
CA VAL A 55 -0.50 -5.80 -5.80
C VAL A 55 -0.17 -4.63 -6.74
N VAL A 56 -0.87 -4.48 -7.86
CA VAL A 56 -0.63 -3.39 -8.83
C VAL A 56 -1.01 -2.04 -8.23
N SER A 57 -2.15 -1.92 -7.54
CA SER A 57 -2.59 -0.65 -6.98
C SER A 57 -1.66 -0.13 -5.87
N HIS A 58 -1.19 -1.00 -4.97
CA HIS A 58 -0.27 -0.60 -3.91
C HIS A 58 1.18 -0.51 -4.41
N GLY A 59 1.58 -1.39 -5.33
CA GLY A 59 2.91 -1.39 -5.94
C GLY A 59 3.16 -0.18 -6.83
N ALA A 60 2.15 0.31 -7.57
CA ALA A 60 2.27 1.53 -8.38
C ALA A 60 2.56 2.76 -7.52
N LEU A 61 1.92 2.88 -6.35
CA LEU A 61 2.17 3.97 -5.43
C LEU A 61 3.60 3.91 -4.85
N LEU A 62 4.07 2.71 -4.49
CA LEU A 62 5.45 2.50 -4.04
C LEU A 62 6.47 2.88 -5.11
N CYS A 63 6.28 2.44 -6.36
CA CYS A 63 7.14 2.84 -7.48
C CYS A 63 7.14 4.35 -7.69
N MET A 64 5.99 5.01 -7.56
CA MET A 64 5.87 6.45 -7.71
C MET A 64 6.65 7.19 -6.60
N ILE A 65 6.56 6.74 -5.35
CA ILE A 65 7.26 7.37 -4.22
C ILE A 65 8.78 7.18 -4.35
N VAL A 66 9.25 5.97 -4.68
CA VAL A 66 10.68 5.70 -4.91
C VAL A 66 11.23 6.56 -6.06
N ALA A 67 10.43 6.78 -7.11
CA ALA A 67 10.86 7.58 -8.26
C ALA A 67 10.83 9.09 -8.00
N ILE A 68 9.87 9.61 -7.23
CA ILE A 68 9.66 11.06 -7.05
C ILE A 68 10.43 11.60 -5.83
N TYR A 69 10.53 10.83 -4.74
CA TYR A 69 11.10 11.28 -3.47
C TYR A 69 12.49 11.91 -3.61
N PRO A 70 13.45 11.31 -4.35
CA PRO A 70 14.80 11.88 -4.47
C PRO A 70 14.77 13.25 -5.14
N TRP A 71 14.04 13.40 -6.24
CA TRP A 71 13.94 14.65 -6.99
C TRP A 71 13.23 15.75 -6.20
N ALA A 72 12.18 15.41 -5.46
CA ALA A 72 11.44 16.39 -4.67
C ALA A 72 12.30 16.98 -3.53
N THR A 73 13.14 16.15 -2.90
CA THR A 73 14.03 16.58 -1.82
C THR A 73 15.18 17.44 -2.36
N GLU A 74 15.78 17.07 -3.49
CA GLU A 74 16.83 17.84 -4.18
C GLU A 74 16.36 19.23 -4.65
N LEU A 75 15.08 19.37 -5.01
CA LEU A 75 14.47 20.65 -5.38
C LEU A 75 14.14 21.55 -4.18
N GLY A 76 14.51 21.16 -2.96
CA GLY A 76 14.30 21.93 -1.73
C GLY A 76 12.92 21.76 -1.10
N PHE A 77 12.11 20.80 -1.56
CA PHE A 77 10.77 20.54 -1.03
C PHE A 77 10.73 19.48 0.09
N GLY A 78 11.86 19.15 0.73
CA GLY A 78 11.96 18.06 1.73
C GLY A 78 10.84 18.05 2.77
N GLY A 79 10.50 19.21 3.36
CA GLY A 79 9.42 19.28 4.36
C GLY A 79 8.01 19.00 3.81
N LEU A 80 7.73 19.37 2.55
CA LEU A 80 6.47 19.01 1.89
C LEU A 80 6.44 17.50 1.60
N THR A 81 7.55 16.96 1.11
CA THR A 81 7.71 15.55 0.81
C THR A 81 7.49 14.69 2.07
N ASP A 82 8.07 15.07 3.20
CA ASP A 82 7.88 14.36 4.48
C ASP A 82 6.43 14.40 4.96
N THR A 83 5.75 15.53 4.80
CA THR A 83 4.33 15.64 5.15
C THR A 83 3.47 14.69 4.32
N VAL A 84 3.76 14.60 3.02
CA VAL A 84 3.10 13.66 2.10
C VAL A 84 3.40 12.21 2.47
N LEU A 85 4.64 11.90 2.88
CA LEU A 85 5.00 10.55 3.37
C LEU A 85 4.22 10.17 4.63
N VAL A 86 4.09 11.08 5.60
CA VAL A 86 3.29 10.84 6.81
C VAL A 86 1.82 10.62 6.45
N PHE A 87 1.27 11.42 5.53
CA PHE A 87 -0.09 11.23 5.04
C PHE A 87 -0.29 9.84 4.43
N PHE A 88 0.63 9.38 3.58
CA PHE A 88 0.57 8.02 3.04
C PHE A 88 0.72 6.96 4.11
N CYS A 89 1.61 7.15 5.09
CA CYS A 89 1.75 6.24 6.21
C CYS A 89 0.42 6.06 6.97
N LEU A 90 -0.28 7.16 7.27
CA LEU A 90 -1.60 7.11 7.91
C LEU A 90 -2.62 6.37 7.04
N SER A 91 -2.61 6.61 5.73
CA SER A 91 -3.47 5.92 4.78
C SER A 91 -3.23 4.40 4.76
N TYR A 92 -1.98 3.96 4.85
CA TYR A 92 -1.65 2.54 4.91
C TYR A 92 -1.92 1.90 6.26
N VAL A 93 -1.77 2.64 7.37
CA VAL A 93 -2.22 2.15 8.69
C VAL A 93 -3.71 1.83 8.64
N ALA A 94 -4.52 2.69 8.02
CA ALA A 94 -5.95 2.42 7.81
C ALA A 94 -6.18 1.15 6.96
N SER A 95 -5.40 0.94 5.89
CA SER A 95 -5.48 -0.28 5.07
C SER A 95 -5.15 -1.56 5.85
N ILE A 96 -4.06 -1.53 6.64
CA ILE A 96 -3.63 -2.63 7.50
C ILE A 96 -4.74 -3.00 8.48
N VAL A 97 -5.32 -2.01 9.16
CA VAL A 97 -6.41 -2.23 10.12
C VAL A 97 -7.59 -2.91 9.42
N GLY A 98 -7.94 -2.49 8.20
CA GLY A 98 -8.99 -3.17 7.42
C GLY A 98 -8.65 -4.62 7.05
N ASN A 99 -7.39 -4.90 6.71
CA ASN A 99 -6.94 -6.26 6.43
C ASN A 99 -6.96 -7.15 7.69
N LEU A 100 -6.57 -6.60 8.85
CA LEU A 100 -6.61 -7.28 10.15
C LEU A 100 -8.06 -7.55 10.60
N GLU A 101 -8.98 -6.63 10.36
CA GLU A 101 -10.40 -6.81 10.68
C GLU A 101 -11.00 -7.96 9.89
N ALA A 102 -10.68 -8.03 8.58
CA ALA A 102 -11.13 -9.11 7.72
C ALA A 102 -10.54 -10.49 8.11
N LEU A 103 -9.37 -10.50 8.76
CA LEU A 103 -8.75 -11.69 9.34
C LEU A 103 -9.34 -12.08 10.71
N GLY A 104 -10.28 -11.29 11.24
CA GLY A 104 -10.94 -11.57 12.53
C GLY A 104 -10.11 -11.15 13.76
N ILE A 105 -9.06 -10.35 13.57
CA ILE A 105 -8.26 -9.84 14.69
C ILE A 105 -9.07 -8.74 15.40
N PRO A 106 -9.28 -8.82 16.73
CA PRO A 106 -10.11 -7.86 17.45
C PRO A 106 -9.45 -6.48 17.52
N ILE A 107 -10.08 -5.50 16.88
CA ILE A 107 -9.64 -4.09 16.83
C ILE A 107 -10.47 -3.26 17.81
N PRO A 108 -9.91 -2.25 18.50
CA PRO A 108 -10.67 -1.36 19.38
C PRO A 108 -11.87 -0.72 18.67
N ARG A 109 -13.03 -0.69 19.36
CA ARG A 109 -14.33 -0.28 18.80
C ARG A 109 -14.32 1.10 18.12
N THR A 110 -13.58 2.05 18.68
CA THR A 110 -13.49 3.42 18.18
C THR A 110 -12.88 3.52 16.77
N LEU A 111 -11.95 2.62 16.44
CA LEU A 111 -11.36 2.54 15.10
C LEU A 111 -12.28 1.77 14.15
N LYS A 112 -12.94 0.73 14.66
CA LYS A 112 -13.84 -0.13 13.88
C LYS A 112 -14.97 0.66 13.24
N GLU A 113 -15.64 1.53 14.00
CA GLU A 113 -16.80 2.27 13.50
C GLU A 113 -16.42 3.21 12.34
N LYS A 114 -15.38 4.02 12.52
CA LYS A 114 -14.92 4.98 11.49
C LYS A 114 -14.40 4.30 10.24
N LEU A 115 -13.72 3.16 10.41
CA LEU A 115 -13.03 2.51 9.31
C LEU A 115 -13.93 1.55 8.53
N SER A 116 -14.90 0.91 9.20
CA SER A 116 -15.85 -0.01 8.55
C SER A 116 -16.70 0.69 7.49
N GLU A 117 -17.11 1.94 7.71
CA GLU A 117 -17.85 2.74 6.73
C GLU A 117 -17.00 3.05 5.49
N GLU A 118 -15.74 3.44 5.70
CA GLU A 118 -14.86 3.83 4.60
C GLU A 118 -14.40 2.62 3.77
N ILE A 119 -14.05 1.50 4.43
CA ILE A 119 -13.70 0.24 3.77
C ILE A 119 -14.88 -0.28 2.94
N LYS A 120 -16.08 -0.32 3.52
CA LYS A 120 -17.27 -0.82 2.83
C LYS A 120 -17.59 0.01 1.58
N SER A 121 -17.45 1.34 1.68
CA SER A 121 -17.63 2.21 0.52
C SER A 121 -16.62 1.94 -0.60
N LYS A 122 -15.35 1.68 -0.26
CA LYS A 122 -14.31 1.37 -1.25
C LYS A 122 -14.56 0.02 -1.92
N ASP A 123 -14.88 -1.01 -1.14
CA ASP A 123 -15.16 -2.35 -1.65
C ASP A 123 -16.40 -2.36 -2.57
N ASP A 124 -17.47 -1.66 -2.21
CA ASP A 124 -18.71 -1.58 -3.00
C ASP A 124 -18.49 -0.84 -4.34
N VAL A 125 -17.78 0.29 -4.32
CA VAL A 125 -17.40 1.06 -5.54
C VAL A 125 -16.48 0.25 -6.44
N PHE A 126 -15.63 -0.60 -5.86
CA PHE A 126 -14.68 -1.39 -6.63
C PHE A 126 -15.35 -2.59 -7.31
N ASN A 127 -16.26 -3.26 -6.60
CA ASN A 127 -17.03 -4.38 -7.13
C ASN A 127 -18.01 -3.93 -8.23
N SER A 128 -18.60 -2.74 -8.12
CA SER A 128 -19.51 -2.19 -9.13
C SER A 128 -18.79 -1.89 -10.45
N LYS A 129 -17.60 -1.29 -10.40
CA LYS A 129 -16.76 -1.05 -11.61
C LYS A 129 -16.29 -2.33 -12.30
N GLU A 130 -16.15 -3.43 -11.57
CA GLU A 130 -15.76 -4.72 -12.15
C GLU A 130 -16.92 -5.36 -12.91
N LYS A 131 -18.12 -5.31 -12.33
CA LYS A 131 -19.35 -5.78 -12.99
C LYS A 131 -19.68 -4.97 -14.25
N GLU A 132 -19.44 -3.66 -14.25
CA GLU A 132 -19.60 -2.84 -15.46
C GLU A 132 -18.63 -3.25 -16.57
N LYS A 133 -17.34 -3.44 -16.27
CA LYS A 133 -16.33 -3.85 -17.26
C LYS A 133 -16.56 -5.27 -17.80
N GLU A 134 -17.14 -6.17 -17.01
CA GLU A 134 -17.48 -7.53 -17.44
C GLU A 134 -18.73 -7.56 -18.33
N ASN A 135 -19.67 -6.62 -18.13
CA ASN A 135 -20.88 -6.49 -18.94
C ASN A 135 -20.65 -5.79 -20.28
N ASP A 136 -19.67 -4.88 -20.38
CA ASP A 136 -19.32 -4.18 -21.64
C ASP A 136 -18.57 -5.06 -22.65
N PHE A 137 -18.04 -6.20 -22.22
CA PHE A 137 -17.28 -7.13 -23.07
C PHE A 137 -18.08 -8.36 -23.50
N LYS A 138 -19.40 -8.36 -23.25
CA LYS A 138 -20.33 -9.46 -23.52
C LYS A 138 -21.42 -9.04 -24.49
#